data_AF-A0A9X8QFU3-F1
#
_entry.id   AF-A0A9X8QFU3-F1
#
_cell.length_a   1.000
_cell.length_b   1.000
_cell.length_c   1.000
_cell.angle_alpha   90.00
_cell.angle_beta   90.00
_cell.angle_gamma   90.00
#
_symmetry.space_group_name_H-M   'P 1'
#
loop_
_entity.id
_entity.type
_entity.pdbx_description
1 polymer ?
#
loop_
_entity_poly.entity_id
_entity_poly.type
_entity_poly.pdbx_seq_one_letter_code
_entity_poly.pdbx_strand_id
1 'polypeptide(L)'
;MGKEHRERYVKKIAGVITAKRKYPTGYFVVGEYDLSLEFQKEMVDTLDHNEVVSCHLDFNKYDSEADCIVALKRAKKHLGESRESEKMQILVITAFDRLTKRYMDAVKQLIGCKDIGINLLISANIPLVHIVGLTEYMITFDSAAKVLSEFYRYNTQQVIYSLYNETLARNSSRVWR
;
A
#
# COMPACT_ATOMS: atom_id res chain seq x y z
N MET A 1 -1.90 -18.69 10.31
CA MET A 1 -1.31 -17.42 10.80
C MET A 1 -1.76 -17.21 12.23
N GLY A 2 -0.87 -16.89 13.17
CA GLY A 2 -1.27 -16.28 14.44
C GLY A 2 -1.90 -14.92 14.14
N LYS A 3 -3.24 -14.84 14.13
CA LYS A 3 -4.03 -13.66 13.77
C LYS A 3 -3.52 -12.38 14.47
N GLU A 4 -3.10 -12.53 15.73
CA GLU A 4 -2.59 -11.44 16.59
C GLU A 4 -1.26 -10.82 16.14
N HIS A 5 -0.35 -11.57 15.50
CA HIS A 5 0.93 -11.01 15.06
C HIS A 5 0.76 -10.15 13.80
N ARG A 6 -0.07 -10.63 12.85
CA ARG A 6 -0.42 -9.89 11.64
C ARG A 6 -1.23 -8.63 11.97
N GLU A 7 -2.24 -8.75 12.82
CA GLU A 7 -3.03 -7.59 13.27
C GLU A 7 -2.15 -6.51 13.94
N ARG A 8 -1.20 -6.91 14.80
CA ARG A 8 -0.25 -5.96 15.41
C ARG A 8 0.66 -5.30 14.37
N TYR A 9 1.10 -6.05 13.36
CA TYR A 9 1.92 -5.52 12.27
C TYR A 9 1.15 -4.47 11.45
N VAL A 10 -0.08 -4.80 11.02
CA VAL A 10 -1.00 -3.88 10.31
C VAL A 10 -1.26 -2.62 11.12
N LYS A 11 -1.60 -2.75 12.42
CA LYS A 11 -1.84 -1.59 13.31
C LYS A 11 -0.62 -0.68 13.43
N LYS A 12 0.59 -1.25 13.48
CA LYS A 12 1.84 -0.47 13.53
C LYS A 12 2.05 0.34 12.25
N ILE A 13 1.78 -0.26 11.09
CA ILE A 13 1.87 0.44 9.81
C ILE A 13 0.79 1.53 9.72
N ALA A 14 -0.45 1.23 10.10
CA ALA A 14 -1.54 2.20 10.13
C ALA A 14 -1.21 3.40 11.04
N GLY A 15 -0.57 3.17 12.18
CA GLY A 15 -0.07 4.24 13.06
C GLY A 15 0.99 5.12 12.39
N VAL A 16 1.85 4.56 11.53
CA VAL A 16 2.81 5.35 10.74
C VAL A 16 2.12 6.14 9.62
N ILE A 17 1.10 5.55 8.97
CA ILE A 17 0.31 6.21 7.93
C ILE A 17 -0.45 7.42 8.49
N THR A 18 -1.11 7.23 9.63
CA THR A 18 -1.98 8.23 10.27
C THR A 18 -1.21 9.27 11.09
N ALA A 19 0.08 9.06 11.36
CA ALA A 19 0.90 10.04 12.06
C ALA A 19 0.93 11.38 11.32
N LYS A 20 0.66 12.48 12.04
CA LYS A 20 0.59 13.84 11.49
C LYS A 20 1.89 14.18 10.74
N ARG A 21 1.77 14.47 9.44
CA ARG A 21 2.89 14.83 8.55
C ARG A 21 2.63 16.16 7.88
N LYS A 22 3.73 16.85 7.52
CA LYS A 22 3.68 18.11 6.79
C LYS A 22 3.25 17.94 5.32
N TYR A 23 3.51 16.77 4.74
CA TYR A 23 3.27 16.49 3.33
C TYR A 23 2.64 15.10 3.14
N PRO A 24 1.86 14.90 2.05
CA PRO A 24 1.29 13.59 1.74
C PRO A 24 2.37 12.55 1.47
N THR A 25 2.19 11.38 2.06
CA THR A 25 3.15 10.29 2.02
C THR A 25 2.65 9.18 1.10
N GLY A 26 3.57 8.57 0.36
CA GLY A 26 3.28 7.39 -0.45
C GLY A 26 3.86 6.13 0.17
N TYR A 27 3.11 5.05 0.07
CA TYR A 27 3.45 3.71 0.55
C TYR A 27 3.32 2.74 -0.63
N PHE A 28 4.37 1.97 -0.88
CA PHE A 28 4.37 0.97 -1.95
C PHE A 28 4.37 -0.44 -1.37
N VAL A 29 3.40 -1.26 -1.75
CA VAL A 29 3.32 -2.68 -1.39
C VAL A 29 3.81 -3.49 -2.59
N VAL A 30 4.81 -4.33 -2.39
CA VAL A 30 5.40 -5.16 -3.43
C VAL A 30 5.40 -6.61 -3.00
N GLY A 31 4.84 -7.48 -3.81
CA GLY A 31 4.86 -8.91 -3.56
C GLY A 31 3.67 -9.60 -4.18
N GLU A 32 3.50 -10.88 -3.87
CA GLU A 32 2.43 -11.70 -4.43
C GLU A 32 1.05 -11.04 -4.31
N TYR A 33 0.25 -11.16 -5.37
CA TYR A 33 -1.03 -10.47 -5.50
C TYR A 33 -1.97 -10.75 -4.33
N ASP A 34 -2.17 -12.01 -3.99
CA ASP A 34 -3.13 -12.42 -2.97
C ASP A 34 -2.75 -11.87 -1.58
N LEU A 35 -1.46 -11.94 -1.23
CA LEU A 35 -0.94 -11.40 0.03
C LEU A 35 -1.05 -9.88 0.07
N SER A 36 -0.69 -9.20 -1.02
CA SER A 36 -0.75 -7.75 -1.13
C SER A 36 -2.20 -7.24 -1.06
N LEU A 37 -3.15 -7.94 -1.71
CA LEU A 37 -4.57 -7.61 -1.69
C LEU A 37 -5.17 -7.84 -0.30
N GLU A 38 -4.88 -8.98 0.35
CA GLU A 38 -5.34 -9.27 1.71
C GLU A 38 -4.83 -8.20 2.69
N PHE A 39 -3.54 -7.86 2.61
CA PHE A 39 -2.93 -6.80 3.41
C PHE A 39 -3.58 -5.44 3.15
N GLN A 40 -3.82 -5.06 1.88
CA GLN A 40 -4.47 -3.79 1.57
C GLN A 40 -5.89 -3.70 2.11
N LYS A 41 -6.66 -4.79 2.08
CA LYS A 41 -8.00 -4.84 2.71
C LYS A 41 -7.91 -4.62 4.21
N GLU A 42 -7.04 -5.37 4.90
CA GLU A 42 -6.82 -5.21 6.34
C GLU A 42 -6.38 -3.78 6.71
N MET A 43 -5.53 -3.18 5.87
CA MET A 43 -5.10 -1.80 6.03
C MET A 43 -6.24 -0.81 5.85
N VAL A 44 -7.07 -0.95 4.81
CA VAL A 44 -8.25 -0.08 4.59
C VAL A 44 -9.22 -0.20 5.77
N ASP A 45 -9.56 -1.41 6.19
CA ASP A 45 -10.45 -1.66 7.32
C ASP A 45 -9.89 -1.01 8.61
N THR A 46 -8.57 -1.07 8.80
CA THR A 46 -7.90 -0.42 9.95
C THR A 46 -7.91 1.10 9.84
N LEU A 47 -7.79 1.67 8.63
CA LEU A 47 -7.73 3.11 8.41
C LEU A 47 -9.12 3.78 8.50
N ASP A 48 -10.18 3.11 8.04
CA ASP A 48 -11.55 3.63 8.06
C ASP A 48 -12.06 3.97 9.48
N HIS A 49 -11.41 3.44 10.52
CA HIS A 49 -11.70 3.75 11.92
C HIS A 49 -10.96 4.97 12.49
N ASN A 50 -10.03 5.60 11.76
CA ASN A 50 -9.03 6.55 12.29
C ASN A 50 -9.11 7.97 11.68
N GLU A 51 -10.32 8.50 11.43
CA GLU A 51 -10.50 9.82 10.78
C GLU A 51 -9.85 9.91 9.38
N VAL A 52 -9.79 8.78 8.69
CA VAL A 52 -9.28 8.67 7.32
C VAL A 52 -10.46 8.55 6.36
N VAL A 53 -10.36 9.22 5.22
CA VAL A 53 -11.24 9.00 4.06
C VAL A 53 -10.44 8.22 3.02
N SER A 54 -10.84 6.96 2.83
CA SER A 54 -10.25 6.04 1.87
C SER A 54 -10.99 6.08 0.54
N CYS A 55 -10.27 6.02 -0.57
CA CYS A 55 -10.83 5.57 -1.85
C CYS A 55 -10.00 4.39 -2.37
N HIS A 56 -10.63 3.23 -2.53
CA HIS A 56 -9.96 2.03 -3.01
C HIS A 56 -10.27 1.75 -4.48
N LEU A 57 -9.22 1.60 -5.29
CA LEU A 57 -9.27 1.20 -6.69
C LEU A 57 -8.54 -0.12 -6.87
N ASP A 58 -9.28 -1.17 -7.21
CA ASP A 58 -8.67 -2.43 -7.63
C ASP A 58 -8.56 -2.45 -9.15
N PHE A 59 -7.35 -2.29 -9.67
CA PHE A 59 -7.15 -2.21 -11.11
C PHE A 59 -7.52 -3.50 -11.82
N ASN A 60 -7.58 -4.65 -11.16
CA ASN A 60 -8.03 -5.90 -11.78
C ASN A 60 -9.52 -5.93 -12.09
N LYS A 61 -10.33 -5.03 -11.51
CA LYS A 61 -11.79 -4.97 -11.74
C LYS A 61 -12.22 -4.21 -12.99
N TYR A 62 -11.29 -3.54 -13.67
CA TYR A 62 -11.60 -2.80 -14.90
C TYR A 62 -11.35 -3.67 -16.14
N ASP A 63 -11.87 -3.30 -17.30
CA ASP A 63 -11.64 -4.09 -18.53
C ASP A 63 -10.40 -3.61 -19.28
N SER A 64 -10.03 -2.33 -19.13
CA SER A 64 -8.92 -1.72 -19.85
C SER A 64 -8.05 -0.78 -18.99
N GLU A 65 -6.84 -0.48 -19.46
CA GLU A 65 -5.99 0.56 -18.85
C GLU A 65 -6.67 1.94 -18.93
N ALA A 66 -7.46 2.23 -19.97
CA ALA A 66 -8.16 3.49 -20.10
C ALA A 66 -9.19 3.66 -18.97
N ASP A 67 -9.92 2.60 -18.63
CA ASP A 67 -10.88 2.61 -17.53
C ASP A 67 -10.20 2.78 -16.17
N CYS A 68 -9.02 2.16 -15.98
CA CYS A 68 -8.20 2.38 -14.78
C CYS A 68 -7.84 3.88 -14.63
N ILE A 69 -7.43 4.55 -15.72
CA ILE A 69 -7.13 5.98 -15.70
C ILE A 69 -8.38 6.82 -15.40
N VAL A 70 -9.53 6.47 -15.98
CA VAL A 70 -10.80 7.17 -15.70
C VAL A 70 -11.20 7.02 -14.23
N ALA A 71 -11.10 5.81 -13.68
CA ALA A 71 -11.37 5.54 -12.28
C ALA A 71 -10.42 6.33 -11.36
N LEU A 72 -9.13 6.35 -11.69
CA LEU A 72 -8.12 7.12 -10.96
C LEU A 72 -8.44 8.64 -10.94
N LYS A 73 -8.84 9.21 -12.08
CA LYS A 73 -9.28 10.61 -12.16
C LYS A 73 -10.51 10.89 -11.30
N ARG A 74 -11.49 9.98 -11.31
CA ARG A 74 -12.71 10.10 -10.48
C ARG A 74 -12.38 10.02 -8.99
N ALA A 75 -11.54 9.08 -8.58
CA ALA A 75 -11.10 8.93 -7.20
C ALA A 75 -10.36 10.18 -6.70
N LYS A 76 -9.44 10.72 -7.51
CA LYS A 76 -8.77 11.99 -7.21
C LYS A 76 -9.77 13.12 -6.98
N LYS A 77 -10.77 13.26 -7.86
CA LYS A 77 -11.79 14.31 -7.73
C LYS A 77 -12.58 14.14 -6.42
N HIS A 78 -13.06 12.93 -6.16
CA HIS A 78 -13.84 12.61 -4.96
C HIS A 78 -13.08 12.91 -3.65
N LEU A 79 -11.82 12.47 -3.56
CA LEU A 79 -10.97 12.75 -2.40
C LEU A 79 -10.59 14.23 -2.30
N GLY A 80 -10.42 14.91 -3.44
CA GLY A 80 -10.15 16.35 -3.49
C GLY A 80 -11.31 17.21 -3.00
N GLU A 81 -12.56 16.82 -3.27
CA GLU A 81 -13.77 17.48 -2.75
C GLU A 81 -13.89 17.31 -1.23
N SER A 82 -13.33 16.24 -0.67
CA SER A 82 -13.34 15.95 0.76
C SER A 82 -12.21 16.65 1.54
N ARG A 83 -11.41 17.51 0.89
CA ARG A 83 -10.25 18.18 1.49
C ARG A 83 -10.58 19.09 2.67
N GLU A 84 -11.79 19.67 2.68
CA GLU A 84 -12.24 20.58 3.75
C GLU A 84 -12.63 19.84 5.04
N SER A 85 -12.73 18.51 5.01
CA SER A 85 -13.19 17.71 6.15
C SER A 85 -12.17 17.57 7.30
N GLU A 86 -10.99 18.18 7.20
CA GLU A 86 -9.81 18.01 8.08
C GLU A 86 -9.27 16.56 8.20
N LYS A 87 -10.02 15.58 7.70
CA LYS A 87 -9.67 14.16 7.66
C LYS A 87 -8.54 13.89 6.69
N MET A 88 -7.70 12.94 7.06
CA MET A 88 -6.64 12.44 6.20
C MET A 88 -7.26 11.76 4.97
N GLN A 89 -6.85 12.16 3.77
CA GLN A 89 -7.28 11.52 2.53
C GLN A 89 -6.24 10.48 2.10
N ILE A 90 -6.69 9.28 1.75
CA ILE A 90 -5.82 8.23 1.19
C ILE A 90 -6.45 7.57 -0.03
N LEU A 91 -5.66 7.50 -1.10
CA LEU A 91 -5.97 6.73 -2.29
C LEU A 91 -5.24 5.39 -2.20
N VAL A 92 -6.02 4.30 -2.21
CA VAL A 92 -5.50 2.94 -2.21
C VAL A 92 -5.66 2.35 -3.61
N ILE A 93 -4.57 1.85 -4.20
CA ILE A 93 -4.61 1.21 -5.51
C ILE A 93 -4.05 -0.20 -5.41
N THR A 94 -4.78 -1.17 -5.95
CA THR A 94 -4.34 -2.56 -6.09
C THR A 94 -3.96 -2.86 -7.54
N ALA A 95 -2.90 -3.66 -7.74
CA ALA A 95 -2.45 -4.16 -9.05
C ALA A 95 -2.07 -3.05 -10.05
N PHE A 96 -1.26 -2.09 -9.60
CA PHE A 96 -0.82 -0.96 -10.43
C PHE A 96 0.01 -1.38 -11.65
N ASP A 97 0.70 -2.51 -11.54
CA ASP A 97 1.46 -3.18 -12.61
C ASP A 97 0.59 -3.70 -13.77
N ARG A 98 -0.74 -3.66 -13.65
CA ARG A 98 -1.65 -3.85 -14.79
C ARG A 98 -1.48 -2.77 -15.86
N LEU A 99 -0.99 -1.58 -15.50
CA LEU A 99 -0.71 -0.51 -16.44
C LEU A 99 0.63 -0.73 -17.13
N THR A 100 0.58 -1.13 -18.40
CA THR A 100 1.78 -1.36 -19.23
C THR A 100 2.07 -0.19 -20.18
N LYS A 101 1.04 0.35 -20.84
CA LYS A 101 1.20 1.40 -21.87
C LYS A 101 0.92 2.80 -21.34
N ARG A 102 -0.06 2.93 -20.44
CA ARG A 102 -0.53 4.19 -19.86
C ARG A 102 0.05 4.49 -18.49
N TYR A 103 1.14 3.80 -18.14
CA TYR A 103 1.79 3.90 -16.86
C TYR A 103 2.11 5.36 -16.49
N MET A 104 2.72 6.12 -17.40
CA MET A 104 3.06 7.53 -17.16
C MET A 104 1.84 8.45 -16.98
N ASP A 105 0.72 8.13 -17.62
CA ASP A 105 -0.51 8.90 -17.44
C ASP A 105 -1.07 8.70 -16.03
N ALA A 106 -0.99 7.47 -15.49
CA ALA A 106 -1.34 7.21 -14.10
C ALA A 106 -0.38 7.89 -13.13
N VAL A 107 0.93 7.83 -13.36
CA VAL A 107 1.92 8.54 -12.54
C VAL A 107 1.62 10.03 -12.47
N LYS A 108 1.28 10.68 -13.59
CA LYS A 108 0.85 12.09 -13.59
C LYS A 108 -0.38 12.34 -12.72
N GLN A 109 -1.35 11.42 -12.71
CA GLN A 109 -2.49 11.54 -11.81
C GLN A 109 -2.07 11.41 -10.34
N LEU A 110 -1.18 10.47 -10.02
CA LEU A 110 -0.68 10.26 -8.66
C LEU A 110 0.12 11.46 -8.12
N ILE A 111 0.96 12.07 -8.96
CA ILE A 111 1.63 13.34 -8.63
C ILE A 111 0.57 14.38 -8.26
N GLY A 112 -0.43 14.55 -9.13
CA GLY A 112 -1.51 15.49 -8.88
C GLY A 112 -2.39 15.14 -7.68
N CYS A 113 -2.41 13.90 -7.19
CA CYS A 113 -3.03 13.53 -5.91
C CYS A 113 -2.21 14.08 -4.73
N LYS A 114 -0.88 13.89 -4.75
CA LYS A 114 0.00 14.42 -3.70
C LYS A 114 -0.02 15.95 -3.66
N ASP A 115 -0.07 16.61 -4.81
CA ASP A 115 -0.13 18.08 -4.90
C ASP A 115 -1.36 18.67 -4.16
N ILE A 116 -2.45 17.91 -4.08
CA ILE A 116 -3.69 18.35 -3.42
C ILE A 116 -3.90 17.75 -2.03
N GLY A 117 -2.88 17.08 -1.47
CA GLY A 117 -2.94 16.61 -0.08
C GLY A 117 -3.30 15.12 0.11
N ILE A 118 -3.40 14.33 -0.95
CA ILE A 118 -3.86 12.93 -0.87
C ILE A 118 -2.65 11.99 -0.66
N ASN A 119 -2.71 11.16 0.37
CA ASN A 119 -1.75 10.09 0.62
C ASN A 119 -1.98 8.92 -0.34
N LEU A 120 -0.94 8.14 -0.63
CA LEU A 120 -1.01 7.04 -1.59
C LEU A 120 -0.64 5.71 -0.92
N LEU A 121 -1.43 4.67 -1.12
CA LEU A 121 -1.07 3.28 -0.80
C LEU A 121 -1.26 2.44 -2.06
N ILE A 122 -0.16 2.08 -2.72
CA ILE A 122 -0.19 1.45 -4.04
C ILE A 122 0.40 0.04 -3.91
N SER A 123 -0.19 -0.96 -4.54
CA SER A 123 0.41 -2.30 -4.66
C SER A 123 0.71 -2.68 -6.10
N ALA A 124 1.73 -3.51 -6.27
CA ALA A 124 2.06 -4.18 -7.51
C ALA A 124 2.76 -5.51 -7.23
N ASN A 125 2.69 -6.45 -8.17
CA ASN A 125 3.37 -7.74 -8.03
C ASN A 125 4.88 -7.64 -8.32
N ILE A 126 5.28 -6.58 -9.02
CA ILE A 126 6.67 -6.32 -9.40
C ILE A 126 7.15 -4.97 -8.85
N PRO A 127 8.46 -4.82 -8.61
CA PRO A 127 9.04 -3.51 -8.32
C PRO A 127 8.79 -2.51 -9.46
N LEU A 128 8.34 -1.31 -9.11
CA LEU A 128 8.03 -0.25 -10.07
C LEU A 128 8.85 1.01 -9.76
N VAL A 129 9.98 1.17 -10.45
CA VAL A 129 10.94 2.26 -10.23
C VAL A 129 10.29 3.65 -10.30
N HIS A 130 9.30 3.83 -11.15
CA HIS A 130 8.64 5.12 -11.32
C HIS A 130 7.65 5.47 -10.19
N ILE A 131 7.17 4.50 -9.40
CA ILE A 131 6.40 4.77 -8.16
C ILE A 131 7.32 5.13 -6.99
N VAL A 132 8.60 4.73 -7.05
CA VAL A 132 9.57 5.02 -5.98
C VAL A 132 9.67 6.53 -5.71
N GLY A 133 9.70 7.38 -6.74
CA GLY A 133 9.73 8.84 -6.55
C GLY A 133 8.47 9.41 -5.88
N LEU A 134 7.39 8.65 -5.80
CA LEU A 134 6.13 9.03 -5.17
C LEU A 134 5.95 8.43 -3.78
N THR A 135 6.78 7.46 -3.39
CA THR A 135 6.63 6.67 -2.18
C THR A 135 7.86 6.83 -1.26
N GLU A 136 7.59 7.01 0.03
CA GLU A 136 8.64 7.14 1.05
C GLU A 136 8.92 5.79 1.73
N TYR A 137 7.89 4.94 1.78
CA TYR A 137 7.93 3.65 2.43
C TYR A 137 7.62 2.52 1.45
N MET A 138 8.24 1.38 1.69
CA MET A 138 7.94 0.14 1.00
C MET A 138 7.56 -0.97 1.99
N ILE A 139 6.62 -1.80 1.58
CA ILE A 139 6.14 -2.98 2.28
C ILE A 139 6.35 -4.14 1.31
N THR A 140 7.24 -5.06 1.64
CA THR A 140 7.48 -6.25 0.80
C THR A 140 6.72 -7.44 1.33
N PHE A 141 6.36 -8.37 0.46
CA PHE A 141 5.85 -9.69 0.82
C PHE A 141 6.59 -10.78 0.06
N ASP A 142 7.09 -11.78 0.80
CA ASP A 142 7.73 -12.98 0.26
C ASP A 142 7.26 -14.20 1.05
N SER A 143 6.42 -15.03 0.42
CA SER A 143 5.83 -16.21 1.06
C SER A 143 6.85 -17.31 1.35
N ALA A 144 7.97 -17.33 0.61
CA ALA A 144 9.03 -18.32 0.73
C ALA A 144 10.12 -17.92 1.74
N ALA A 145 10.16 -16.65 2.16
CA ALA A 145 11.14 -16.16 3.12
C ALA A 145 10.74 -16.39 4.58
N LYS A 146 11.76 -16.50 5.45
CA LYS A 146 11.58 -16.52 6.91
C LYS A 146 10.95 -15.23 7.43
N VAL A 147 11.27 -14.11 6.81
CA VAL A 147 10.60 -12.82 7.03
C VAL A 147 9.55 -12.69 5.94
N LEU A 148 8.27 -12.83 6.32
CA LEU A 148 7.15 -12.78 5.39
C LEU A 148 6.98 -11.38 4.81
N SER A 149 7.17 -10.35 5.63
CA SER A 149 7.02 -8.96 5.20
C SER A 149 7.97 -8.03 5.93
N GLU A 150 8.50 -7.05 5.20
CA GLU A 150 9.28 -5.94 5.77
C GLU A 150 8.64 -4.61 5.39
N PHE A 151 8.47 -3.76 6.39
CA PHE A 151 8.09 -2.36 6.22
C PHE A 151 9.31 -1.49 6.49
N TYR A 152 9.72 -0.70 5.50
CA TYR A 152 10.95 0.09 5.59
C TYR A 152 10.84 1.43 4.87
N ARG A 153 11.73 2.36 5.24
CA ARG A 153 11.94 3.62 4.50
C ARG A 153 12.79 3.34 3.28
N TYR A 154 12.29 3.70 2.10
CA TYR A 154 12.95 3.40 0.84
C TYR A 154 14.34 4.05 0.75
N ASN A 155 14.43 5.35 1.03
CA ASN A 155 15.67 6.12 0.87
C ASN A 155 16.81 5.69 1.80
N THR A 156 16.48 5.22 3.01
CA THR A 156 17.50 4.83 4.01
C THR A 156 17.66 3.32 4.09
N GLN A 157 16.83 2.55 3.39
CA GLN A 157 16.70 1.10 3.54
C GLN A 157 16.55 0.67 5.01
N GLN A 158 15.96 1.53 5.84
CA GLN A 158 15.82 1.26 7.26
C GLN A 158 14.55 0.46 7.49
N VAL A 159 14.71 -0.80 7.92
CA VAL A 159 13.60 -1.63 8.37
C VAL A 159 13.00 -1.03 9.64
N ILE A 160 11.69 -0.83 9.61
CA ILE A 160 10.91 -0.26 10.71
C ILE A 160 10.22 -1.38 11.46
N TYR A 161 9.53 -2.26 10.72
CA TYR A 161 8.85 -3.43 11.26
C TYR A 161 9.00 -4.62 10.32
N SER A 162 9.03 -5.82 10.90
CA SER A 162 9.04 -7.08 10.18
C SER A 162 7.95 -7.99 10.68
N LEU A 163 7.37 -8.79 9.78
CA LEU A 163 6.46 -9.88 10.05
C LEU A 163 7.16 -11.19 9.68
N TYR A 164 7.28 -12.12 10.61
CA TYR A 164 7.94 -13.41 10.37
C TYR A 164 6.97 -14.47 9.89
N ASN A 165 7.44 -15.37 9.03
CA ASN A 165 6.71 -16.53 8.56
C ASN A 165 6.73 -17.63 9.65
N GLU A 166 5.65 -17.71 10.44
CA GLU A 166 5.52 -18.67 11.53
C GLU A 166 5.56 -20.14 11.04
N THR A 167 5.09 -20.41 9.83
CA THR A 167 5.09 -21.76 9.25
C THR A 167 6.51 -22.25 9.00
N LEU A 168 7.37 -21.39 8.43
CA LEU A 168 8.78 -21.69 8.21
C LEU A 168 9.62 -21.67 9.50
N ALA A 169 9.26 -20.80 10.46
CA ALA A 169 9.89 -20.76 11.77
C ALA A 169 9.62 -22.04 12.60
N ARG A 170 8.42 -22.64 12.46
CA ARG A 170 8.09 -23.92 13.11
C ARG A 170 8.82 -25.11 12.48
N ASN A 171 8.97 -25.13 11.16
CA ASN A 171 9.65 -26.24 10.47
C ASN A 171 11.14 -26.32 10.82
N SER A 172 11.79 -25.19 11.11
CA SER A 172 13.20 -25.19 11.55
C SER A 172 13.40 -25.78 12.96
N SER A 173 12.36 -25.81 13.80
CA SER A 173 12.40 -26.44 15.12
C SER A 173 12.14 -27.95 15.12
N ARG A 174 11.61 -28.52 14.01
CA ARG A 174 11.35 -29.95 13.87
C ARG A 174 12.48 -30.75 13.22
N VAL A 175 13.44 -30.08 12.59
CA VAL A 175 14.60 -30.74 11.93
C VAL A 175 15.71 -31.09 12.92
N TRP A 176 15.60 -30.65 14.18
CA TRP A 176 16.55 -30.93 15.28
C TRP A 176 15.97 -31.87 16.36
N ARG A 177 15.17 -32.86 15.96
CA ARG A 177 14.75 -33.96 16.84
C ARG A 177 14.95 -35.30 16.16
#